data_AF-A0A527XGV6-F1
#
_entry.id   AF-A0A527XGV6-F1
#
_cell.length_a   1.000
_cell.length_b   1.000
_cell.length_c   1.000
_cell.angle_alpha   90.00
_cell.angle_beta   90.00
_cell.angle_gamma   90.00
#
_symmetry.space_group_name_H-M   'P 1'
#
loop_
_entity.id
_entity.type
_entity.pdbx_description
1 polymer ?
#
loop_
_entity_poly.entity_id
_entity_poly.type
_entity_poly.pdbx_seq_one_letter_code
_entity_poly.pdbx_strand_id
1 'polypeptide(L)' 'SGKVPAAIHVTPEAVEDGPIARIHDGDVIRLDADAGTLEVLVPGTEFALRRTADADLIGNEFGFGRELFAGFRQLVG' A
#
# COMPACT_ATOMS: atom_id res chain seq x y z
N SER A 1 -4.09 -20.66 -3.12
CA SER A 1 -4.21 -19.88 -4.37
C SER A 1 -5.66 -19.72 -4.77
N GLY A 2 -6.08 -18.48 -5.00
CA GLY A 2 -7.38 -18.17 -5.61
C GLY A 2 -7.30 -18.23 -7.14
N LYS A 3 -8.46 -18.11 -7.81
CA LYS A 3 -8.57 -18.04 -9.28
C LYS A 3 -8.38 -16.64 -9.83
N VAL A 4 -8.41 -15.62 -8.96
CA VAL A 4 -8.26 -14.21 -9.31
C VAL A 4 -6.80 -13.82 -9.10
N PRO A 5 -6.16 -13.12 -10.04
CA PRO A 5 -4.80 -12.64 -9.86
C PRO A 5 -4.75 -11.62 -8.72
N ALA A 6 -3.77 -11.76 -7.84
CA ALA A 6 -3.60 -10.89 -6.67
C ALA A 6 -2.12 -10.56 -6.50
N ALA A 7 -1.80 -9.27 -6.59
CA ALA A 7 -0.53 -8.75 -6.09
C ALA A 7 -0.65 -8.58 -4.57
N ILE A 8 0.12 -9.34 -3.82
CA ILE A 8 0.19 -9.28 -2.35
C ILE A 8 1.60 -8.91 -1.93
N HIS A 9 1.73 -8.33 -0.73
CA HIS A 9 3.00 -7.80 -0.21
C HIS A 9 3.59 -6.72 -1.14
N VAL A 10 2.75 -5.78 -1.58
CA VAL A 10 3.22 -4.62 -2.34
C VAL A 10 4.04 -3.73 -1.41
N THR A 11 5.24 -3.37 -1.87
CA THR A 11 6.25 -2.61 -1.09
C THR A 11 6.81 -1.46 -1.95
N PRO A 12 7.03 -0.25 -1.40
CA PRO A 12 6.73 0.16 -0.02
C PRO A 12 5.23 0.18 0.28
N GLU A 13 4.87 -0.06 1.53
CA GLU A 13 3.48 -0.04 1.97
C GLU A 13 2.94 1.39 2.10
N ALA A 14 1.63 1.54 2.31
CA ALA A 14 0.98 2.84 2.28
C ALA A 14 1.44 3.79 3.40
N VAL A 15 1.68 3.25 4.62
CA VAL A 15 2.09 4.07 5.78
C VAL A 15 3.51 4.62 5.63
N GLU A 16 4.33 4.01 4.76
CA GLU A 16 5.69 4.44 4.42
C GLU A 16 5.73 5.29 3.14
N ASP A 17 4.61 5.94 2.79
CA ASP A 17 4.47 6.77 1.58
C ASP A 17 4.75 6.01 0.26
N GLY A 18 4.54 4.68 0.25
CA GLY A 18 4.65 3.87 -0.95
C GLY A 18 3.69 4.31 -2.06
N PRO A 19 3.98 3.98 -3.34
CA PRO A 19 3.14 4.37 -4.48
C PRO A 19 1.66 4.02 -4.32
N ILE A 20 1.35 2.92 -3.63
CA ILE A 20 -0.02 2.48 -3.35
C ILE A 20 -0.84 3.52 -2.56
N ALA A 21 -0.21 4.39 -1.77
CA ALA A 21 -0.88 5.43 -1.02
C ALA A 21 -1.42 6.58 -1.89
N ARG A 22 -0.97 6.73 -3.15
CA ARG A 22 -1.35 7.83 -4.06
C ARG A 22 -2.39 7.41 -5.12
N ILE A 23 -2.86 6.18 -5.03
CA ILE A 23 -3.89 5.64 -5.92
C ILE A 23 -5.24 6.24 -5.51
N HIS A 24 -6.00 6.69 -6.50
CA HIS A 24 -7.35 7.20 -6.32
C HIS A 24 -8.36 6.37 -7.11
N ASP A 25 -9.62 6.45 -6.71
CA ASP A 25 -10.72 5.81 -7.42
C ASP A 25 -10.75 6.27 -8.88
N GLY A 26 -10.88 5.29 -9.79
CA GLY A 26 -10.87 5.52 -11.23
C GLY A 26 -9.50 5.38 -11.90
N ASP A 27 -8.41 5.30 -11.14
CA ASP A 27 -7.11 4.97 -11.71
C ASP A 27 -7.11 3.56 -12.31
N VAL A 28 -6.51 3.42 -13.49
CA VAL A 28 -6.32 2.11 -14.10
C VAL A 28 -5.03 1.50 -13.58
N ILE A 29 -5.11 0.30 -13.01
CA ILE A 29 -3.97 -0.48 -12.56
C ILE A 29 -3.80 -1.68 -13.49
N ARG A 30 -2.58 -1.90 -13.98
CA ARG A 30 -2.22 -3.09 -14.75
C ARG A 30 -1.42 -4.03 -13.88
N LEU A 31 -1.92 -5.25 -13.74
CA LEU A 31 -1.16 -6.41 -13.24
C LEU A 31 -0.88 -7.32 -14.43
N ASP A 32 0.38 -7.42 -14.82
CA ASP A 32 0.85 -8.32 -15.87
C ASP A 32 1.72 -9.40 -15.21
N ALA A 33 1.15 -10.59 -15.02
CA ALA A 33 1.84 -11.70 -14.39
C ALA A 33 2.88 -12.36 -15.32
N ASP A 34 2.71 -12.24 -16.64
CA ASP A 34 3.63 -12.82 -17.61
C ASP A 34 4.89 -11.94 -17.75
N ALA A 35 4.71 -10.61 -17.77
CA ALA A 35 5.81 -9.65 -17.76
C ALA A 35 6.38 -9.38 -16.35
N GLY A 36 5.67 -9.77 -15.30
CA GLY A 36 6.06 -9.54 -13.91
C GLY A 36 5.97 -8.07 -13.48
N THR A 37 5.00 -7.32 -14.02
CA THR A 37 4.84 -5.89 -13.73
C THR A 37 3.52 -5.58 -13.01
N LEU A 38 3.57 -4.55 -12.16
CA LEU A 38 2.42 -3.93 -11.53
C LEU A 38 2.54 -2.41 -11.70
N GLU A 39 1.62 -1.81 -12.46
CA GLU A 39 1.73 -0.42 -12.89
C GLU A 39 0.43 0.34 -12.60
N VAL A 40 0.55 1.57 -12.10
CA VAL A 40 -0.54 2.54 -12.09
C VAL A 40 -0.44 3.35 -13.38
N LEU A 41 -1.46 3.31 -14.23
CA LEU A 41 -1.44 3.94 -15.55
C LEU A 41 -1.83 5.43 -15.47
N VAL A 42 -1.12 6.16 -14.62
CA VAL A 42 -1.22 7.61 -14.44
C VAL A 42 0.15 8.21 -14.80
N PRO A 43 0.21 9.36 -15.52
CA PRO A 43 1.48 10.02 -15.81
C PRO A 43 2.30 10.24 -14.54
N GLY A 44 3.57 9.84 -14.54
CA GLY A 44 4.40 9.85 -13.33
C GLY A 44 4.54 11.23 -12.67
N THR A 45 4.53 12.31 -13.45
CA THR A 45 4.55 13.69 -12.94
C THR A 45 3.27 14.06 -12.20
N GLU A 46 2.12 13.62 -12.70
CA GLU A 46 0.83 13.79 -12.01
C GLU A 46 0.80 12.93 -10.75
N PHE A 47 1.16 11.65 -10.87
CA PHE A 47 1.12 10.69 -9.78
C PHE A 47 2.00 11.11 -8.60
N ALA A 48 3.20 11.62 -8.87
CA ALA A 48 4.12 12.10 -7.84
C ALA A 48 3.60 13.34 -7.06
N LEU A 49 2.70 14.13 -7.66
CA LEU A 49 2.11 15.31 -7.03
C LEU A 49 0.83 15.03 -6.25
N ARG A 50 0.27 13.82 -6.38
CA ARG A 50 -0.97 13.46 -5.69
C ARG A 50 -0.75 13.36 -4.19
N ARG A 51 -1.77 13.80 -3.45
CA ARG A 51 -1.85 13.57 -2.01
C ARG A 51 -1.97 12.07 -1.73
N THR A 52 -1.32 11.60 -0.68
CA THR A 52 -1.53 10.25 -0.16
C THR A 52 -2.86 10.16 0.58
N ALA A 53 -3.47 8.98 0.60
CA ALA A 53 -4.67 8.73 1.39
C ALA A 53 -4.37 8.88 2.89
N ASP A 54 -5.25 9.56 3.62
CA ASP A 54 -5.17 9.61 5.09
C ASP A 54 -5.74 8.30 5.67
N ALA A 55 -5.04 7.70 6.64
CA ALA A 55 -5.53 6.56 7.39
C ALA A 55 -5.43 6.83 8.90
N ASP A 56 -6.56 6.77 9.61
CA ASP A 56 -6.57 6.76 11.08
C ASP A 56 -6.31 5.33 11.57
N LEU A 57 -5.09 5.11 12.09
CA LEU A 57 -4.61 3.81 12.57
C LEU A 57 -4.59 3.70 14.09
N ILE A 58 -5.10 4.69 14.84
CA ILE A 58 -5.01 4.73 16.31
C ILE A 58 -5.64 3.45 16.92
N GLY A 59 -6.74 2.98 16.34
CA GLY A 59 -7.42 1.75 16.77
C GLY A 59 -6.60 0.46 16.58
N ASN A 60 -5.50 0.50 15.83
CA ASN A 60 -4.60 -0.61 15.59
C ASN A 60 -3.41 -0.64 16.58
N GLU A 61 -3.20 0.41 17.35
CA GLU A 61 -2.05 0.52 18.24
C GLU A 61 -2.29 -0.11 19.63
N PHE A 62 -3.52 -0.04 20.14
CA PHE A 62 -3.85 -0.39 21.54
C PHE A 62 -5.00 -1.41 21.68
N GLY A 63 -5.00 -2.19 22.75
CA GLY A 63 -6.04 -3.17 23.08
C GLY A 63 -5.70 -4.58 22.58
N PHE A 64 -6.24 -5.61 23.23
CA PHE A 64 -5.87 -7.02 23.01
C PHE A 64 -4.35 -7.30 23.12
N GLY A 65 -3.61 -6.48 23.87
CA GLY A 65 -2.15 -6.60 24.00
C GLY A 65 -1.37 -6.11 22.78
N ARG A 66 -1.98 -5.40 21.83
CA ARG A 66 -1.29 -4.84 20.65
C ARG A 66 -0.17 -3.88 21.02
N GLU A 67 -0.30 -3.20 22.15
CA GLU A 67 0.71 -2.32 22.74
C GLU A 67 2.03 -3.05 23.07
N LEU A 68 1.98 -4.35 23.39
CA LEU A 68 3.18 -5.17 23.66
C LEU A 68 4.07 -5.33 22.42
N PHE A 69 3.51 -5.11 21.22
CA PHE A 69 4.21 -5.28 19.94
C PHE A 69 4.56 -3.95 19.26
N ALA A 70 4.37 -2.82 19.93
CA ALA A 70 4.62 -1.50 19.35
C ALA A 70 6.07 -1.35 18.83
N GLY A 71 7.06 -1.79 19.62
CA GLY A 71 8.47 -1.75 19.22
C GLY A 71 8.75 -2.57 17.95
N PHE A 72 8.18 -3.77 17.82
CA PHE A 72 8.36 -4.59 16.63
C PHE A 72 7.75 -3.94 15.38
N ARG A 73 6.56 -3.31 15.51
CA ARG A 73 5.92 -2.60 14.39
C ARG A 73 6.69 -1.37 13.93
N GLN A 74 7.42 -0.70 14.83
CA GLN A 74 8.26 0.45 14.47
C GLN A 74 9.60 0.06 13.85
N LEU A 75 10.05 -1.18 14.06
CA LEU A 75 11.36 -1.66 13.62
C LEU A 75 11.31 -2.54 12.37
N VAL A 76 10.12 -3.00 11.98
CA VAL A 76 9.94 -3.81 10.77
C VAL A 76 10.01 -2.92 9.53
N GLY A 77 10.71 -3.39 8.50
CA GLY A 77 10.92 -2.77 7.18
C GLY A 77 11.67 -3.73 6.27
#